data_AF-A0A3P1Z622-F1
#
_entry.id   AF-A0A3P1Z622-F1
#
_cell.length_a   1.000
_cell.length_b   1.000
_cell.length_c   1.000
_cell.angle_alpha   90.00
_cell.angle_beta   90.00
_cell.angle_gamma   90.00
#
_symmetry.space_group_name_H-M   'P 1'
#
loop_
_entity.id
_entity.type
_entity.pdbx_description
1 polymer ?
#
loop_
_entity_poly.entity_id
_entity_poly.type
_entity_poly.pdbx_seq_one_letter_code
_entity_poly.pdbx_strand_id
1 'polypeptide(L)'
;MIQKCQKCGEWCEADSEASGGTMGGAATGAATGAAVGSILPIIGTAFGGIIGGVAGAIMGSGEEWNFKCPTCEHTWTETEETNDQTEAYEIEKRWKEEILSLVDRTSSLVNSSSKEKANHIKALQFKLSEIPAYQFKSLKAVLYDALAYSQLVLQKDADSALNSIKQSLSLFPKDPTSLAIEGMIYGINDSPLDSYKTMKALIQYKEIDKEESYTHFTIPQFAERFEKLSTNYIDDFLNIPRSNRRFLVVDNSFCYLPDSFVVLPHDRLPHGLSFPQGHPRVQELYVLHPYKPNQYIPYNEYQNSLFHDEVKEFLWIMECLGAKSVSFHEAQAEESNVDKEYSATTSGGGEYKGIGGNVSYERGKHNSEYNKLTNELMEIKEYALTPNTPPYIPEDVVWYQHRQDWHRNIESRRTGRLMKASFRLSTSSITKTSTQERKKIEADLNVLLVKANGAHAQEEKISLCSEESHTWAVDVEFYPLTEYVTGREELPLLQTSQTESPKKVNKRSNYIIIGLISVIILIGIIAFFM
;
A
#
# COMPACT_ATOMS: atom_id res chain seq x y z
N MET A 1 -37.90 -1.70 -37.95
CA MET A 1 -37.42 -2.81 -37.11
C MET A 1 -36.27 -2.33 -36.26
N ILE A 2 -36.24 -2.65 -34.97
CA ILE A 2 -35.13 -2.31 -34.06
C ILE A 2 -34.61 -3.62 -33.44
N GLN A 3 -33.29 -3.77 -33.36
CA GLN A 3 -32.64 -4.93 -32.75
C GLN A 3 -31.39 -4.53 -31.96
N LYS A 4 -31.03 -5.31 -30.94
CA LYS A 4 -29.72 -5.18 -30.30
C LYS A 4 -28.62 -5.76 -31.18
N CYS A 5 -27.54 -5.02 -31.35
CA CYS A 5 -26.32 -5.50 -31.97
C CYS A 5 -25.77 -6.70 -31.20
N GLN A 6 -25.58 -7.84 -31.87
CA GLN A 6 -25.07 -9.05 -31.22
C GLN A 6 -23.63 -8.92 -30.70
N LYS A 7 -22.85 -7.97 -31.25
CA LYS A 7 -21.45 -7.75 -30.89
C LYS A 7 -21.28 -6.84 -29.67
N CYS A 8 -22.06 -5.77 -29.55
CA CYS A 8 -21.89 -4.76 -28.50
C CYS A 8 -23.15 -4.50 -27.66
N GLY A 9 -24.30 -5.04 -28.03
CA GLY A 9 -25.57 -4.89 -27.28
C GLY A 9 -26.35 -3.61 -27.57
N GLU A 10 -25.82 -2.70 -28.41
CA GLU A 10 -26.47 -1.43 -28.74
C GLU A 10 -27.73 -1.57 -29.58
N TRP A 11 -28.74 -0.76 -29.30
CA TRP A 11 -29.96 -0.70 -30.09
C TRP A 11 -29.68 -0.11 -31.47
N CYS A 12 -30.08 -0.83 -32.51
CA CYS A 12 -29.87 -0.45 -33.90
C CYS A 12 -31.19 -0.50 -34.66
N GLU A 13 -31.44 0.51 -35.47
CA GLU A 13 -32.60 0.58 -36.36
C GLU A 13 -32.21 0.07 -37.75
N ALA A 14 -33.12 -0.65 -38.40
CA ALA A 14 -32.91 -1.15 -39.75
C ALA A 14 -33.01 -0.02 -40.79
N ASP A 15 -32.11 -0.04 -41.78
CA ASP A 15 -32.25 0.77 -42.98
C ASP A 15 -33.37 0.16 -43.85
N SER A 16 -34.46 0.90 -44.07
CA SER A 16 -35.54 0.46 -44.93
C SER A 16 -35.15 0.63 -46.41
N GLU A 17 -34.45 -0.34 -46.99
CA GLU A 17 -34.42 -0.46 -48.45
C GLU A 17 -35.72 -1.13 -48.90
N ALA A 18 -36.71 -0.31 -49.27
CA ALA A 18 -37.89 -0.79 -49.98
C ALA A 18 -37.41 -1.53 -51.25
N SER A 19 -37.54 -2.85 -51.25
CA SER A 19 -37.34 -3.70 -52.43
C SER A 19 -38.43 -3.39 -53.46
N GLY A 20 -38.21 -2.30 -54.19
CA GLY A 20 -39.11 -1.77 -55.20
C GLY A 20 -39.19 -2.68 -56.42
N GLY A 21 -40.18 -3.58 -56.41
CA GLY A 21 -40.91 -3.94 -57.61
C GLY A 21 -41.75 -2.75 -58.08
N THR A 22 -41.21 -2.00 -59.05
CA THR A 22 -41.87 -1.07 -60.00
C THR A 22 -43.26 -0.48 -59.69
N MET A 23 -43.29 0.86 -59.80
CA MET A 23 -44.40 1.78 -60.17
C MET A 23 -45.25 2.44 -59.06
N GLY A 24 -44.95 3.72 -58.79
CA GLY A 24 -45.98 4.78 -58.85
C GLY A 24 -46.19 5.66 -57.61
N GLY A 25 -45.48 6.80 -57.54
CA GLY A 25 -46.05 8.11 -57.18
C GLY A 25 -46.27 8.49 -55.71
N ALA A 26 -45.48 9.48 -55.28
CA ALA A 26 -45.80 10.57 -54.34
C ALA A 26 -46.01 10.27 -52.84
N ALA A 27 -45.04 10.69 -52.01
CA ALA A 27 -45.18 11.65 -50.88
C ALA A 27 -43.92 11.56 -49.98
N THR A 28 -42.95 12.46 -50.12
CA THR A 28 -42.67 13.54 -49.15
C THR A 28 -43.02 13.25 -47.69
N GLY A 29 -41.99 13.24 -46.82
CA GLY A 29 -42.09 13.78 -45.47
C GLY A 29 -41.41 13.00 -44.35
N ALA A 30 -40.35 13.61 -43.79
CA ALA A 30 -39.76 13.37 -42.46
C ALA A 30 -38.89 12.11 -42.24
N ALA A 31 -37.57 12.35 -42.15
CA ALA A 31 -36.69 11.68 -41.19
C ALA A 31 -35.46 12.56 -40.95
N THR A 32 -35.65 13.59 -40.12
CA THR A 32 -34.58 14.26 -39.39
C THR A 32 -34.61 13.67 -37.98
N GLY A 33 -33.51 13.11 -37.52
CA GLY A 33 -33.38 12.47 -36.20
C GLY A 33 -33.06 10.99 -36.37
N ALA A 34 -32.03 10.40 -35.76
CA ALA A 34 -31.12 10.87 -34.74
C ALA A 34 -29.77 10.20 -34.97
N ALA A 35 -28.68 10.89 -34.65
CA ALA A 35 -27.46 10.20 -34.26
C ALA A 35 -27.77 9.42 -32.98
N VAL A 36 -28.13 8.15 -33.11
CA VAL A 36 -28.28 7.23 -31.97
C VAL A 36 -26.85 6.85 -31.55
N GLY A 37 -26.23 7.75 -30.80
CA GLY A 37 -25.09 7.40 -29.96
C GLY A 37 -25.53 6.40 -28.91
N SER A 38 -24.61 5.52 -28.52
CA SER A 38 -24.74 4.53 -27.45
C SER A 38 -25.71 5.00 -26.36
N ILE A 39 -26.81 4.27 -26.16
CA ILE A 39 -27.89 4.74 -25.28
C ILE A 39 -27.46 4.68 -23.79
N LEU A 40 -26.35 4.00 -23.48
CA LEU A 40 -25.64 3.96 -22.20
C LEU A 40 -24.14 3.59 -22.40
N PRO A 41 -23.21 4.55 -22.47
CA PRO A 41 -21.82 4.24 -22.81
C PRO A 41 -20.92 3.85 -21.62
N ILE A 42 -21.43 3.91 -20.37
CA ILE A 42 -20.68 3.46 -19.17
C ILE A 42 -20.35 1.95 -19.22
N ILE A 43 -21.05 1.17 -20.06
CA ILE A 43 -20.78 -0.25 -20.28
C ILE A 43 -20.24 -0.45 -21.70
N GLY A 44 -19.14 0.24 -22.02
CA GLY A 44 -18.30 -0.16 -23.14
C GLY A 44 -17.80 -1.59 -22.92
N THR A 45 -18.28 -2.54 -23.73
CA THR A 45 -17.87 -3.95 -23.81
C THR A 45 -18.13 -4.86 -22.59
N ALA A 46 -19.40 -5.22 -22.36
CA ALA A 46 -19.80 -6.58 -21.98
C ALA A 46 -21.34 -6.66 -21.98
N PHE A 47 -21.89 -7.83 -22.33
CA PHE A 47 -23.32 -8.18 -22.23
C PHE A 47 -24.20 -7.94 -23.47
N GLY A 48 -23.84 -8.59 -24.58
CA GLY A 48 -24.84 -9.25 -25.42
C GLY A 48 -25.25 -10.56 -24.75
N GLY A 49 -26.36 -10.56 -24.01
CA GLY A 49 -26.83 -11.77 -23.35
C GLY A 49 -28.26 -11.63 -22.82
N ILE A 50 -29.13 -12.47 -23.39
CA ILE A 50 -30.54 -12.70 -23.06
C ILE A 50 -31.50 -11.74 -23.76
N ILE A 51 -32.04 -12.18 -24.91
CA ILE A 51 -33.48 -12.40 -25.17
C ILE A 51 -33.55 -13.29 -26.42
N GLY A 52 -34.08 -14.50 -26.25
CA GLY A 52 -34.25 -15.47 -27.33
C GLY A 52 -35.23 -16.54 -26.88
N GLY A 53 -36.51 -16.21 -26.93
CA GLY A 53 -37.58 -17.15 -26.59
C GLY A 53 -38.94 -16.49 -26.70
N VAL A 54 -39.57 -16.58 -27.87
CA VAL A 54 -40.75 -17.42 -28.15
C VAL A 54 -40.91 -17.44 -29.68
N ALA A 55 -40.73 -18.62 -30.28
CA ALA A 55 -40.97 -18.85 -31.70
C ALA A 55 -42.47 -19.05 -31.95
N GLY A 56 -43.02 -18.30 -32.91
CA GLY A 56 -44.37 -18.48 -33.45
C GLY A 56 -44.36 -18.18 -34.94
N ALA A 57 -44.43 -19.24 -35.75
CA ALA A 57 -44.42 -19.18 -37.21
C ALA A 57 -45.60 -18.37 -37.78
N ILE A 58 -45.36 -17.63 -38.88
CA ILE A 58 -46.26 -17.48 -40.03
C ILE A 58 -45.43 -17.05 -41.26
N MET A 59 -45.84 -17.58 -42.40
CA MET A 59 -45.22 -17.56 -43.73
C MET A 59 -45.65 -16.30 -44.51
N GLY A 60 -44.73 -15.54 -45.13
CA GLY A 60 -45.10 -14.54 -46.14
C GLY A 60 -44.00 -13.51 -46.48
N SER A 61 -43.48 -13.59 -47.72
CA SER A 61 -42.72 -12.54 -48.45
C SER A 61 -41.81 -11.61 -47.61
N GLY A 62 -40.59 -12.06 -47.32
CA GLY A 62 -39.66 -11.34 -46.45
C GLY A 62 -39.15 -10.03 -47.04
N GLU A 63 -39.46 -8.93 -46.37
CA GLU A 63 -38.63 -7.73 -46.41
C GLU A 63 -37.27 -8.09 -45.76
N GLU A 64 -36.17 -7.66 -46.37
CA GLU A 64 -34.83 -7.85 -45.79
C GLU A 64 -34.44 -6.56 -45.08
N TRP A 65 -34.26 -6.64 -43.76
CA TRP A 65 -33.85 -5.51 -42.92
C TRP A 65 -32.34 -5.53 -42.77
N ASN A 66 -31.68 -4.48 -43.26
CA ASN A 66 -30.24 -4.29 -43.12
C ASN A 66 -29.95 -3.45 -41.88
N PHE A 67 -29.08 -3.93 -41.01
CA PHE A 67 -28.64 -3.19 -39.83
C PHE A 67 -27.16 -2.85 -39.95
N LYS A 68 -26.80 -1.66 -39.46
CA LYS A 68 -25.42 -1.27 -39.21
C LYS A 68 -25.30 -0.65 -37.82
N CYS A 69 -24.52 -1.26 -36.95
CA CYS A 69 -24.30 -0.74 -35.60
C CYS A 69 -23.47 0.55 -35.66
N PRO A 70 -23.95 1.68 -35.09
CA PRO A 70 -23.21 2.94 -35.08
C PRO A 70 -21.97 2.90 -34.19
N THR A 71 -21.96 2.04 -33.16
CA THR A 71 -20.89 1.97 -32.16
C THR A 71 -19.73 1.07 -32.57
N CYS A 72 -20.01 -0.07 -33.19
CA CYS A 72 -18.98 -1.08 -33.50
C CYS A 72 -18.90 -1.46 -34.98
N GLU A 73 -19.65 -0.76 -35.83
CA GLU A 73 -19.75 -0.92 -37.28
C GLU A 73 -20.16 -2.31 -37.76
N HIS A 74 -20.59 -3.18 -36.85
CA HIS A 74 -21.07 -4.51 -37.20
C HIS A 74 -22.36 -4.43 -38.00
N THR A 75 -22.38 -5.09 -39.15
CA THR A 75 -23.54 -5.17 -40.04
C THR A 75 -24.14 -6.57 -40.00
N TRP A 76 -25.46 -6.66 -40.03
CA TRP A 76 -26.19 -7.92 -40.16
C TRP A 76 -27.50 -7.68 -40.89
N THR A 77 -28.11 -8.76 -41.38
CA THR A 77 -29.43 -8.72 -42.01
C THR A 77 -30.41 -9.60 -41.23
N GLU A 78 -31.68 -9.21 -41.28
CA GLU A 78 -32.77 -9.96 -40.68
C GLU A 78 -33.91 -10.10 -41.69
N THR A 79 -34.59 -11.24 -41.65
CA THR A 79 -35.71 -11.55 -42.55
C THR A 79 -36.95 -12.04 -41.79
N GLU A 80 -36.82 -12.31 -40.49
CA GLU A 80 -37.92 -12.74 -39.64
C GLU A 80 -38.46 -11.57 -38.79
N GLU A 81 -39.69 -11.12 -39.06
CA GLU A 81 -40.38 -10.09 -38.26
C GLU A 81 -40.46 -10.44 -36.76
N THR A 82 -40.49 -11.73 -36.43
CA THR A 82 -40.53 -12.20 -35.03
C THR A 82 -39.30 -11.81 -34.22
N ASN A 83 -38.21 -11.43 -34.90
CA ASN A 83 -37.00 -10.95 -34.25
C ASN A 83 -37.02 -9.42 -34.05
N ASP A 84 -38.12 -8.72 -34.36
CA ASP A 84 -38.25 -7.29 -34.07
C ASP A 84 -38.33 -7.04 -32.57
N GLN A 85 -37.45 -6.18 -32.07
CA GLN A 85 -37.35 -5.82 -30.67
C GLN A 85 -37.79 -4.37 -30.41
N THR A 86 -38.49 -3.74 -31.35
CA THR A 86 -39.01 -2.36 -31.24
C THR A 86 -39.84 -2.14 -29.96
N GLU A 87 -40.72 -3.08 -29.60
CA GLU A 87 -41.51 -2.96 -28.37
C GLU A 87 -40.63 -2.94 -27.11
N ALA A 88 -39.61 -3.80 -27.05
CA ALA A 88 -38.68 -3.84 -25.94
C ALA A 88 -37.83 -2.56 -25.85
N TYR A 89 -37.44 -1.99 -27.00
CA TYR A 89 -36.76 -0.70 -27.08
C TYR A 89 -37.62 0.44 -26.53
N GLU A 90 -38.89 0.54 -26.95
CA GLU A 90 -39.81 1.59 -26.48
C GLU A 90 -40.11 1.49 -24.97
N ILE A 91 -40.17 0.27 -24.43
CA ILE A 91 -40.27 0.04 -22.98
C ILE A 91 -39.02 0.55 -22.25
N GLU A 92 -37.82 0.19 -22.75
CA GLU A 92 -36.54 0.62 -22.16
C GLU A 92 -36.42 2.16 -22.16
N LYS A 93 -36.77 2.79 -23.28
CA LYS A 93 -36.76 4.24 -23.44
C LYS A 93 -37.72 4.94 -22.48
N ARG A 94 -38.96 4.46 -22.36
CA ARG A 94 -39.94 5.01 -21.41
C ARG A 94 -39.45 4.93 -19.97
N TRP A 95 -38.91 3.77 -19.58
CA TRP A 95 -38.36 3.61 -18.23
C TRP A 95 -37.19 4.52 -17.97
N LYS A 96 -36.30 4.71 -18.95
CA LYS A 96 -35.20 5.67 -18.86
C LYS A 96 -35.73 7.08 -18.57
N GLU A 97 -36.68 7.58 -19.37
CA GLU A 97 -37.26 8.92 -19.19
C GLU A 97 -37.90 9.09 -17.80
N GLU A 98 -38.67 8.10 -17.34
CA GLU A 98 -39.28 8.12 -16.01
C GLU A 98 -38.23 8.14 -14.89
N ILE A 99 -37.19 7.29 -15.00
CA ILE A 99 -36.10 7.22 -14.02
C ILE A 99 -35.34 8.55 -13.96
N LEU A 100 -34.99 9.12 -15.11
CA LEU A 100 -34.27 10.39 -15.17
C LEU A 100 -35.09 11.53 -14.54
N SER A 101 -36.41 11.54 -14.75
CA SER A 101 -37.28 12.52 -14.11
C SER A 101 -37.28 12.41 -12.58
N LEU A 102 -37.19 11.20 -12.02
CA LEU A 102 -37.08 10.97 -10.59
C LEU A 102 -35.70 11.38 -10.06
N VAL A 103 -34.64 11.02 -10.79
CA VAL A 103 -33.24 11.37 -10.49
C VAL A 103 -33.11 12.88 -10.34
N ASP A 104 -33.54 13.64 -11.36
CA ASP A 104 -33.43 15.09 -11.43
C ASP A 104 -34.20 15.81 -10.31
N ARG A 105 -35.34 15.25 -9.90
CA ARG A 105 -36.17 15.82 -8.85
C ARG A 105 -35.47 15.84 -7.49
N THR A 106 -34.50 14.96 -7.26
CA THR A 106 -33.91 14.75 -5.92
C THR A 106 -33.26 16.01 -5.35
N SER A 107 -32.51 16.75 -6.16
CA SER A 107 -31.80 17.97 -5.73
C SER A 107 -32.76 19.09 -5.29
N SER A 108 -33.93 19.19 -5.94
CA SER A 108 -34.96 20.17 -5.59
C SER A 108 -35.62 19.92 -4.23
N LEU A 109 -35.54 18.68 -3.71
CA LEU A 109 -36.21 18.26 -2.49
C LEU A 109 -35.38 18.46 -1.22
N VAL A 110 -34.13 18.91 -1.32
CA VAL A 110 -33.24 19.09 -0.16
C VAL A 110 -33.85 19.98 0.92
N ASN A 111 -34.56 21.03 0.51
CA ASN A 111 -35.23 21.99 1.40
C ASN A 111 -36.73 21.74 1.56
N SER A 112 -37.24 20.61 1.06
CA SER A 112 -38.67 20.25 1.13
C SER A 112 -39.05 19.62 2.48
N SER A 113 -40.35 19.40 2.71
CA SER A 113 -40.85 18.78 3.94
C SER A 113 -40.40 17.32 4.08
N SER A 114 -40.30 16.83 5.32
CA SER A 114 -39.96 15.42 5.57
C SER A 114 -40.91 14.43 4.88
N LYS A 115 -42.18 14.82 4.71
CA LYS A 115 -43.18 14.01 4.00
C LYS A 115 -42.87 13.91 2.51
N GLU A 116 -42.51 15.02 1.85
CA GLU A 116 -42.14 15.03 0.44
C GLU A 116 -40.86 14.22 0.18
N LYS A 117 -39.85 14.37 1.05
CA LYS A 117 -38.63 13.57 1.02
C LYS A 117 -38.91 12.07 1.13
N ALA A 118 -39.75 11.67 2.09
CA ALA A 118 -40.12 10.27 2.26
C ALA A 118 -40.94 9.72 1.08
N ASN A 119 -41.83 10.52 0.51
CA ASN A 119 -42.60 10.14 -0.68
C ASN A 119 -41.70 9.93 -1.90
N HIS A 120 -40.69 10.77 -2.09
CA HIS A 120 -39.71 10.63 -3.17
C HIS A 120 -38.92 9.33 -3.06
N ILE A 121 -38.42 9.02 -1.87
CA ILE A 121 -37.69 7.77 -1.62
C ILE A 121 -38.58 6.55 -1.87
N LYS A 122 -39.86 6.60 -1.44
CA LYS A 122 -40.83 5.55 -1.76
C LYS A 122 -41.08 5.41 -3.27
N ALA A 123 -41.10 6.51 -4.02
CA ALA A 123 -41.26 6.46 -5.47
C ALA A 123 -40.06 5.78 -6.16
N LEU A 124 -38.83 6.08 -5.73
CA LEU A 124 -37.62 5.39 -6.22
C LEU A 124 -37.65 3.88 -5.89
N GLN A 125 -38.01 3.52 -4.66
CA GLN A 125 -38.15 2.12 -4.24
C GLN A 125 -39.24 1.37 -5.00
N PHE A 126 -40.39 2.02 -5.21
CA PHE A 126 -41.47 1.48 -6.01
C PHE A 126 -40.99 1.24 -7.45
N LYS A 127 -40.31 2.21 -8.06
CA LYS A 127 -39.79 2.05 -9.42
C LYS A 127 -38.77 0.92 -9.53
N LEU A 128 -37.87 0.78 -8.55
CA LEU A 128 -36.95 -0.36 -8.48
C LEU A 128 -37.67 -1.72 -8.47
N SER A 129 -38.83 -1.81 -7.80
CA SER A 129 -39.62 -3.04 -7.73
C SER A 129 -40.37 -3.37 -9.02
N GLU A 130 -40.67 -2.37 -9.86
CA GLU A 130 -41.33 -2.57 -11.16
C GLU A 130 -40.37 -3.17 -12.20
N ILE A 131 -39.07 -2.90 -12.10
CA ILE A 131 -38.08 -3.38 -13.06
C ILE A 131 -37.75 -4.86 -12.79
N PRO A 132 -37.91 -5.77 -13.76
CA PRO A 132 -37.59 -7.19 -13.62
C PRO A 132 -36.13 -7.43 -13.19
N ALA A 133 -35.88 -8.46 -12.38
CA ALA A 133 -34.55 -8.77 -11.82
C ALA A 133 -33.44 -8.91 -12.87
N TYR A 134 -33.76 -9.52 -14.02
CA TYR A 134 -32.78 -9.92 -15.03
C TYR A 134 -32.72 -9.01 -16.26
N GLN A 135 -33.66 -8.07 -16.40
CA GLN A 135 -33.72 -7.11 -17.50
C GLN A 135 -33.33 -5.71 -17.00
N PHE A 136 -32.65 -4.92 -17.82
CA PHE A 136 -32.30 -3.52 -17.54
C PHE A 136 -31.42 -3.29 -16.30
N LYS A 137 -30.37 -4.11 -16.11
CA LYS A 137 -29.43 -3.96 -14.99
C LYS A 137 -28.85 -2.54 -14.86
N SER A 138 -28.56 -1.89 -15.99
CA SER A 138 -28.05 -0.52 -16.03
C SER A 138 -29.01 0.49 -15.41
N LEU A 139 -30.30 0.44 -15.80
CA LEU A 139 -31.34 1.30 -15.22
C LEU A 139 -31.53 1.05 -13.72
N LYS A 140 -31.37 -0.21 -13.28
CA LYS A 140 -31.37 -0.52 -11.84
C LYS A 140 -30.20 0.07 -11.09
N ALA A 141 -28.99 0.00 -11.65
CA ALA A 141 -27.80 0.60 -11.04
C ALA A 141 -27.99 2.11 -10.84
N VAL A 142 -28.44 2.81 -11.89
CA VAL A 142 -28.77 4.25 -11.81
C VAL A 142 -29.81 4.54 -10.71
N LEU A 143 -30.88 3.74 -10.61
CA LEU A 143 -31.87 3.90 -9.55
C LEU A 143 -31.32 3.60 -8.16
N TYR A 144 -30.43 2.62 -8.01
CA TYR A 144 -29.79 2.34 -6.72
C TYR A 144 -28.87 3.49 -6.30
N ASP A 145 -28.11 4.07 -7.22
CA ASP A 145 -27.28 5.25 -6.99
C ASP A 145 -28.14 6.45 -6.59
N ALA A 146 -29.29 6.63 -7.26
CA ALA A 146 -30.25 7.67 -6.94
C ALA A 146 -30.92 7.51 -5.58
N LEU A 147 -31.27 6.27 -5.24
CA LEU A 147 -31.81 5.93 -3.94
C LEU A 147 -30.78 6.19 -2.84
N ALA A 148 -29.53 5.80 -3.07
CA ALA A 148 -28.45 6.01 -2.12
C ALA A 148 -28.19 7.51 -1.87
N TYR A 149 -28.08 8.29 -2.93
CA TYR A 149 -27.95 9.74 -2.83
C TYR A 149 -29.14 10.37 -2.10
N SER A 150 -30.36 9.95 -2.43
CA SER A 150 -31.58 10.46 -1.79
C SER A 150 -31.61 10.16 -0.29
N GLN A 151 -31.24 8.94 0.12
CA GLN A 151 -31.16 8.54 1.53
C GLN A 151 -30.10 9.34 2.28
N LEU A 152 -28.93 9.53 1.67
CA LEU A 152 -27.85 10.31 2.26
C LEU A 152 -28.23 11.79 2.42
N VAL A 153 -28.70 12.45 1.37
CA VAL A 153 -28.90 13.90 1.35
C VAL A 153 -30.23 14.31 1.97
N LEU A 154 -31.31 13.55 1.75
CA LEU A 154 -32.64 13.92 2.22
C LEU A 154 -32.94 13.40 3.64
N GLN A 155 -32.46 12.20 3.98
CA GLN A 155 -32.72 11.55 5.27
C GLN A 155 -31.52 11.54 6.22
N LYS A 156 -30.29 11.83 5.74
CA LYS A 156 -29.05 11.69 6.51
C LYS A 156 -28.84 10.25 7.00
N ASP A 157 -29.30 9.28 6.21
CA ASP A 157 -29.20 7.84 6.51
C ASP A 157 -28.07 7.21 5.66
N ALA A 158 -26.87 7.17 6.24
CA ALA A 158 -25.69 6.63 5.57
C ALA A 158 -25.73 5.10 5.42
N ASP A 159 -26.35 4.38 6.37
CA ASP A 159 -26.42 2.91 6.34
C ASP A 159 -27.31 2.43 5.21
N SER A 160 -28.50 3.03 5.07
CA SER A 160 -29.40 2.74 3.95
C SER A 160 -28.75 3.12 2.62
N ALA A 161 -28.09 4.28 2.56
CA ALA A 161 -27.39 4.73 1.35
C ALA A 161 -26.30 3.74 0.93
N LEU A 162 -25.49 3.27 1.88
CA LEU A 162 -24.44 2.30 1.62
C LEU A 162 -25.01 0.95 1.16
N ASN A 163 -26.15 0.52 1.72
CA ASN A 163 -26.82 -0.71 1.25
C ASN A 163 -27.29 -0.56 -0.20
N SER A 164 -27.87 0.57 -0.57
CA SER A 164 -28.27 0.85 -1.94
C SER A 164 -27.08 0.88 -2.90
N ILE A 165 -25.97 1.53 -2.55
CA ILE A 165 -24.74 1.48 -3.38
C ILE A 165 -24.17 0.06 -3.50
N LYS A 166 -24.21 -0.74 -2.44
CA LYS A 166 -23.79 -2.15 -2.53
C LYS A 166 -24.64 -2.94 -3.53
N GLN A 167 -25.93 -2.63 -3.67
CA GLN A 167 -26.77 -3.23 -4.70
C GLN A 167 -26.33 -2.78 -6.10
N SER A 168 -26.02 -1.50 -6.30
CA SER A 168 -25.47 -0.98 -7.57
C SER A 168 -24.16 -1.68 -7.95
N LEU A 169 -23.20 -1.72 -7.02
CA LEU A 169 -21.91 -2.39 -7.20
C LEU A 169 -22.02 -3.91 -7.35
N SER A 170 -23.09 -4.55 -6.84
CA SER A 170 -23.32 -5.97 -7.11
C SER A 170 -23.68 -6.25 -8.57
N LEU A 171 -24.27 -5.26 -9.26
CA LEU A 171 -24.58 -5.32 -10.69
C LEU A 171 -23.34 -4.95 -11.51
N PHE A 172 -22.62 -3.89 -11.09
CA PHE A 172 -21.43 -3.39 -11.77
C PHE A 172 -20.30 -3.08 -10.76
N PRO A 173 -19.45 -4.08 -10.42
CA PRO A 173 -18.46 -3.95 -9.35
C PRO A 173 -17.35 -2.89 -9.56
N LYS A 174 -17.20 -2.40 -10.80
CA LYS A 174 -16.17 -1.45 -11.20
C LYS A 174 -16.75 -0.14 -11.74
N ASP A 175 -18.04 0.11 -11.53
CA ASP A 175 -18.68 1.34 -11.98
C ASP A 175 -18.07 2.56 -11.27
N PRO A 176 -17.43 3.51 -12.00
CA PRO A 176 -16.74 4.63 -11.38
C PRO A 176 -17.67 5.56 -10.60
N THR A 177 -18.91 5.73 -11.08
CA THR A 177 -19.93 6.56 -10.44
C THR A 177 -20.33 6.00 -9.08
N SER A 178 -20.70 4.72 -9.05
CA SER A 178 -21.10 4.00 -7.84
C SER A 178 -19.99 4.01 -6.79
N LEU A 179 -18.74 3.76 -7.19
CA LEU A 179 -17.56 3.81 -6.31
C LEU A 179 -17.30 5.23 -5.78
N ALA A 180 -17.45 6.26 -6.61
CA ALA A 180 -17.31 7.63 -6.17
C ALA A 180 -18.40 8.03 -5.16
N ILE A 181 -19.65 7.61 -5.39
CA ILE A 181 -20.77 7.82 -4.46
C ILE A 181 -20.54 7.06 -3.15
N GLU A 182 -19.99 5.85 -3.20
CA GLU A 182 -19.57 5.10 -2.00
C GLU A 182 -18.61 5.93 -1.14
N GLY A 183 -17.61 6.55 -1.77
CA GLY A 183 -16.67 7.48 -1.12
C GLY A 183 -17.34 8.75 -0.54
N MET A 184 -18.46 9.20 -1.12
CA MET A 184 -19.24 10.31 -0.56
C MET A 184 -20.06 9.90 0.67
N ILE A 185 -20.54 8.66 0.71
CA ILE A 185 -21.33 8.11 1.82
C ILE A 185 -20.46 7.80 3.03
N TYR A 186 -19.25 7.29 2.80
CA TYR A 186 -18.29 7.07 3.89
C TYR A 186 -18.08 8.37 4.68
N GLY A 187 -18.22 8.27 6.00
CA GLY A 187 -18.14 9.40 6.91
C GLY A 187 -16.76 10.08 6.88
N ILE A 188 -16.67 11.28 7.48
CA ILE A 188 -15.35 11.80 7.86
C ILE A 188 -14.92 10.96 9.06
N ASN A 189 -14.02 10.02 8.81
CA ASN A 189 -13.50 9.15 9.86
C ASN A 189 -12.30 9.86 10.51
N ASP A 190 -12.19 9.77 11.84
CA ASP A 190 -11.17 10.47 12.64
C ASP A 190 -9.74 9.96 12.41
N SER A 191 -9.56 8.94 11.56
CA SER A 191 -8.27 8.31 11.29
C SER A 191 -7.75 8.61 9.89
N PRO A 192 -6.44 8.92 9.72
CA PRO A 192 -5.83 9.10 8.42
C PRO A 192 -5.95 7.85 7.53
N LEU A 193 -5.95 6.65 8.12
CA LEU A 193 -6.11 5.40 7.35
C LEU A 193 -7.53 5.26 6.78
N ASP A 194 -8.53 5.76 7.47
CA ASP A 194 -9.89 5.73 6.99
C ASP A 194 -10.15 6.82 5.94
N SER A 195 -9.46 7.97 6.06
CA SER A 195 -9.38 8.96 4.98
C SER A 195 -8.79 8.33 3.71
N TYR A 196 -7.71 7.56 3.83
CA TYR A 196 -7.11 6.83 2.71
C TYR A 196 -8.07 5.84 2.05
N LYS A 197 -8.80 5.04 2.84
CA LYS A 197 -9.83 4.10 2.31
C LYS A 197 -10.94 4.85 1.57
N THR A 198 -11.40 5.96 2.12
CA THR A 198 -12.45 6.77 1.51
C THR A 198 -11.97 7.39 0.20
N MET A 199 -10.74 7.92 0.17
CA MET A 199 -10.09 8.42 -1.03
C MET A 199 -9.98 7.34 -2.12
N LYS A 200 -9.69 6.09 -1.76
CA LYS A 200 -9.60 4.97 -2.71
C LYS A 200 -10.89 4.70 -3.47
N ALA A 201 -12.04 4.81 -2.80
CA ALA A 201 -13.35 4.72 -3.47
C ALA A 201 -13.64 6.00 -4.26
N LEU A 202 -13.36 7.16 -3.66
CA LEU A 202 -13.70 8.46 -4.23
C LEU A 202 -12.93 8.79 -5.51
N ILE A 203 -11.63 8.45 -5.59
CA ILE A 203 -10.73 8.76 -6.72
C ILE A 203 -11.28 8.32 -8.10
N GLN A 204 -12.18 7.33 -8.12
CA GLN A 204 -12.83 6.85 -9.34
C GLN A 204 -13.65 7.95 -10.04
N TYR A 205 -13.99 9.05 -9.35
CA TYR A 205 -14.63 10.20 -10.00
C TYR A 205 -13.83 10.76 -11.18
N LYS A 206 -12.50 10.53 -11.22
CA LYS A 206 -11.63 10.94 -12.31
C LYS A 206 -11.86 10.15 -13.61
N GLU A 207 -12.48 8.98 -13.51
CA GLU A 207 -12.82 8.09 -14.63
C GLU A 207 -14.28 8.28 -15.10
N ILE A 208 -15.03 9.18 -14.46
CA ILE A 208 -16.42 9.48 -14.83
C ILE A 208 -16.42 10.36 -16.08
N ASP A 209 -17.04 9.86 -17.16
CA ASP A 209 -17.38 10.67 -18.32
C ASP A 209 -18.55 11.61 -18.00
N LYS A 210 -18.31 12.92 -18.12
CA LYS A 210 -19.30 13.96 -17.78
C LYS A 210 -20.47 14.01 -18.76
N GLU A 211 -20.27 13.59 -19.99
CA GLU A 211 -21.31 13.64 -21.03
C GLU A 211 -22.28 12.44 -20.91
N GLU A 212 -21.83 11.38 -20.24
CA GLU A 212 -22.47 10.07 -20.30
C GLU A 212 -22.97 9.57 -18.93
N SER A 213 -22.60 10.24 -17.85
CA SER A 213 -22.94 9.83 -16.49
C SER A 213 -24.04 10.65 -15.83
N TYR A 214 -25.05 9.94 -15.33
CA TYR A 214 -26.06 10.50 -14.44
C TYR A 214 -25.54 10.45 -13.02
N THR A 215 -24.82 11.49 -12.62
CA THR A 215 -24.26 11.61 -11.27
C THR A 215 -25.05 12.62 -10.44
N HIS A 216 -25.44 12.23 -9.22
CA HIS A 216 -26.12 13.13 -8.30
C HIS A 216 -25.18 14.13 -7.61
N PHE A 217 -23.89 13.83 -7.62
CA PHE A 217 -22.82 14.72 -7.20
C PHE A 217 -22.09 15.24 -8.42
N THR A 218 -21.76 16.52 -8.42
CA THR A 218 -20.94 17.10 -9.47
C THR A 218 -19.47 16.69 -9.29
N ILE A 219 -18.72 16.62 -10.39
CA ILE A 219 -17.26 16.39 -10.34
C ILE A 219 -16.54 17.35 -9.37
N PRO A 220 -16.87 18.66 -9.31
CA PRO A 220 -16.36 19.55 -8.26
C PRO A 220 -16.65 19.11 -6.83
N GLN A 221 -17.85 18.57 -6.54
CA GLN A 221 -18.18 18.08 -5.19
C GLN A 221 -17.35 16.87 -4.78
N PHE A 222 -17.14 15.92 -5.71
CA PHE A 222 -16.24 14.79 -5.47
C PHE A 222 -14.80 15.28 -5.23
N ALA A 223 -14.31 16.19 -6.08
CA ALA A 223 -12.97 16.74 -5.97
C ALA A 223 -12.74 17.51 -4.66
N GLU A 224 -13.69 18.35 -4.24
CA GLU A 224 -13.62 19.08 -2.97
C GLU A 224 -13.54 18.13 -1.77
N ARG A 225 -14.39 17.08 -1.75
CA ARG A 225 -14.32 16.07 -0.69
C ARG A 225 -13.00 15.31 -0.72
N PHE A 226 -12.50 14.96 -1.90
CA PHE A 226 -11.23 14.28 -2.07
C PHE A 226 -10.06 15.11 -1.53
N GLU A 227 -10.00 16.41 -1.83
CA GLU A 227 -8.96 17.30 -1.32
C GLU A 227 -9.02 17.48 0.20
N LYS A 228 -10.22 17.54 0.78
CA LYS A 228 -10.38 17.59 2.24
C LYS A 228 -9.82 16.34 2.91
N LEU A 229 -10.17 15.16 2.38
CA LEU A 229 -9.68 13.87 2.90
C LEU A 229 -8.17 13.71 2.70
N SER A 230 -7.67 14.13 1.54
CA SER A 230 -6.24 14.17 1.20
C SER A 230 -5.45 14.99 2.22
N THR A 231 -5.94 16.19 2.54
CA THR A 231 -5.31 17.08 3.53
C THR A 231 -5.23 16.41 4.90
N ASN A 232 -6.35 15.88 5.40
CA ASN A 232 -6.36 15.14 6.67
C ASN A 232 -5.40 13.94 6.68
N TYR A 233 -5.38 13.16 5.60
CA TYR A 233 -4.50 12.01 5.48
C TYR A 233 -3.02 12.39 5.49
N ILE A 234 -2.64 13.48 4.80
CA ILE A 234 -1.28 13.98 4.71
C ILE A 234 -0.83 14.57 6.05
N ASP A 235 -1.63 15.46 6.63
CA ASP A 235 -1.29 16.15 7.87
C ASP A 235 -1.09 15.18 9.05
N ASP A 236 -1.93 14.14 9.12
CA ASP A 236 -1.87 13.11 10.15
C ASP A 236 -1.12 11.84 9.72
N PHE A 237 -0.38 11.85 8.60
CA PHE A 237 0.26 10.66 8.05
C PHE A 237 1.17 9.94 9.05
N LEU A 238 1.92 10.69 9.87
CA LEU A 238 2.82 10.12 10.87
C LEU A 238 2.08 9.43 12.03
N ASN A 239 0.79 9.74 12.24
CA ASN A 239 -0.07 9.09 13.21
C ASN A 239 -0.53 7.69 12.74
N ILE A 240 -0.37 7.36 11.46
CA ILE A 240 -0.62 6.01 10.94
C ILE A 240 0.40 5.04 11.60
N PRO A 241 -0.07 3.92 12.19
CA PRO A 241 0.81 2.91 12.78
C PRO A 241 1.86 2.43 11.78
N ARG A 242 3.09 2.20 12.24
CA ARG A 242 4.23 1.81 11.39
C ARG A 242 3.95 0.58 10.53
N SER A 243 3.19 -0.39 11.06
CA SER A 243 2.74 -1.59 10.34
C SER A 243 1.90 -1.27 9.10
N ASN A 244 1.13 -0.18 9.13
CA ASN A 244 0.20 0.22 8.08
C ASN A 244 0.82 1.18 7.05
N ARG A 245 2.02 1.71 7.32
CA ARG A 245 2.77 2.58 6.40
C ARG A 245 4.18 2.07 6.13
N ARG A 246 4.40 0.76 6.23
CA ARG A 246 5.72 0.12 6.02
C ARG A 246 6.25 0.37 4.61
N PHE A 247 5.36 0.35 3.63
CA PHE A 247 5.68 0.61 2.23
C PHE A 247 5.04 1.90 1.77
N LEU A 248 5.81 2.74 1.09
CA LEU A 248 5.39 4.04 0.60
C LEU A 248 5.78 4.18 -0.86
N VAL A 249 4.87 4.68 -1.70
CA VAL A 249 5.20 5.21 -3.02
C VAL A 249 4.93 6.70 -3.03
N VAL A 250 5.87 7.48 -3.54
CA VAL A 250 5.65 8.91 -3.78
C VAL A 250 5.21 9.08 -5.22
N ASP A 251 4.07 9.72 -5.48
CA ASP A 251 3.54 9.93 -6.84
C ASP A 251 3.30 11.42 -7.11
N ASN A 252 3.19 11.83 -8.38
CA ASN A 252 2.89 13.22 -8.73
C ASN A 252 1.48 13.63 -8.31
N SER A 253 0.56 12.68 -8.34
CA SER A 253 -0.82 12.88 -7.92
C SER A 253 -1.37 11.56 -7.42
N PHE A 254 -2.44 11.56 -6.63
CA PHE A 254 -3.14 10.32 -6.34
C PHE A 254 -3.80 9.79 -7.63
N CYS A 255 -3.15 8.86 -8.32
CA CYS A 255 -3.71 8.15 -9.49
C CYS A 255 -4.20 6.74 -9.15
N TYR A 256 -3.62 6.11 -8.12
CA TYR A 256 -3.99 4.79 -7.62
C TYR A 256 -3.71 4.69 -6.11
N LEU A 257 -4.59 4.02 -5.37
CA LEU A 257 -4.53 3.88 -3.91
C LEU A 257 -4.70 2.40 -3.52
N PRO A 258 -3.61 1.60 -3.46
CA PRO A 258 -3.70 0.17 -3.14
C PRO A 258 -3.71 -0.12 -1.64
N ASP A 259 -3.94 -1.39 -1.29
CA ASP A 259 -3.84 -1.86 0.10
C ASP A 259 -2.45 -2.41 0.44
N SER A 260 -1.55 -2.56 -0.53
CA SER A 260 -0.21 -3.14 -0.33
C SER A 260 0.85 -2.12 0.09
N PHE A 261 0.65 -0.85 -0.25
CA PHE A 261 1.50 0.27 0.14
C PHE A 261 0.67 1.55 0.23
N VAL A 262 1.12 2.50 1.04
CA VAL A 262 0.52 3.84 1.09
C VAL A 262 1.13 4.72 0.01
N VAL A 263 0.38 5.75 -0.40
CA VAL A 263 0.81 6.69 -1.44
C VAL A 263 0.83 8.09 -0.87
N LEU A 264 1.84 8.89 -1.18
CA LEU A 264 1.88 10.31 -0.87
C LEU A 264 2.16 11.13 -2.13
N PRO A 265 1.57 12.33 -2.26
CA PRO A 265 1.85 13.20 -3.37
C PRO A 265 3.21 13.89 -3.17
N HIS A 266 4.00 14.01 -4.24
CA HIS A 266 5.36 14.54 -4.20
C HIS A 266 5.43 16.01 -3.74
N ASP A 267 4.41 16.80 -4.05
CA ASP A 267 4.33 18.24 -3.78
C ASP A 267 3.86 18.57 -2.34
N ARG A 268 3.27 17.62 -1.62
CA ARG A 268 2.71 17.80 -0.27
C ARG A 268 3.14 16.67 0.66
N LEU A 269 4.45 16.45 0.77
CA LEU A 269 4.99 15.48 1.72
C LEU A 269 4.91 15.99 3.17
N PRO A 270 4.48 15.15 4.13
CA PRO A 270 4.44 15.52 5.54
C PRO A 270 5.82 15.96 6.08
N HIS A 271 5.82 17.03 6.87
CA HIS A 271 7.03 17.47 7.56
C HIS A 271 7.56 16.39 8.52
N GLY A 272 8.88 16.20 8.54
CA GLY A 272 9.55 15.24 9.41
C GLY A 272 9.80 13.87 8.79
N LEU A 273 9.29 13.60 7.59
CA LEU A 273 9.77 12.48 6.77
C LEU A 273 11.17 12.75 6.23
N SER A 274 12.02 11.72 6.23
CA SER A 274 13.37 11.80 5.68
C SER A 274 13.60 10.70 4.65
N PHE A 275 14.35 11.08 3.61
CA PHE A 275 14.74 10.21 2.50
C PHE A 275 16.26 10.40 2.25
N PRO A 276 16.94 9.44 1.59
CA PRO A 276 18.32 9.59 1.19
C PRO A 276 18.52 10.76 0.21
N GLN A 277 19.77 11.18 0.02
CA GLN A 277 20.09 12.25 -0.93
C GLN A 277 19.62 11.90 -2.35
N GLY A 278 18.96 12.83 -3.03
CA GLY A 278 18.40 12.63 -4.37
C GLY A 278 17.04 11.89 -4.38
N HIS A 279 16.43 11.72 -3.21
CA HIS A 279 15.08 11.18 -3.01
C HIS A 279 14.19 12.20 -2.26
N PRO A 280 12.86 12.05 -2.30
CA PRO A 280 12.10 11.01 -2.98
C PRO A 280 12.00 11.21 -4.50
N ARG A 281 11.93 10.09 -5.22
CA ARG A 281 11.63 10.02 -6.64
C ARG A 281 10.19 9.56 -6.82
N VAL A 282 9.56 10.12 -7.85
CA VAL A 282 8.20 9.79 -8.23
C VAL A 282 8.13 8.34 -8.72
N GLN A 283 7.06 7.64 -8.36
CA GLN A 283 6.75 6.24 -8.71
C GLN A 283 7.77 5.21 -8.21
N GLU A 284 8.66 5.60 -7.30
CA GLU A 284 9.59 4.68 -6.64
C GLU A 284 9.00 4.13 -5.34
N LEU A 285 9.24 2.85 -5.07
CA LEU A 285 8.82 2.17 -3.85
C LEU A 285 9.87 2.36 -2.75
N TYR A 286 9.40 2.71 -1.56
CA TYR A 286 10.21 2.90 -0.36
C TYR A 286 9.75 1.98 0.77
N VAL A 287 10.69 1.63 1.64
CA VAL A 287 10.47 0.87 2.87
C VAL A 287 10.82 1.75 4.07
N LEU A 288 9.96 1.72 5.10
CA LEU A 288 10.21 2.39 6.35
C LEU A 288 11.38 1.73 7.10
N HIS A 289 12.32 2.53 7.58
CA HIS A 289 13.42 2.05 8.40
C HIS A 289 12.87 1.41 9.70
N PRO A 290 13.33 0.20 10.09
CA PRO A 290 12.76 -0.54 11.23
C PRO A 290 12.78 0.24 12.56
N TYR A 291 13.87 0.97 12.82
CA TYR A 291 14.08 1.69 14.07
C TYR A 291 13.99 3.23 13.96
N LYS A 292 13.99 3.81 12.76
CA LYS A 292 13.89 5.26 12.52
C LYS A 292 12.49 5.57 11.94
N PRO A 293 11.49 5.96 12.77
CA PRO A 293 10.06 5.93 12.43
C PRO A 293 9.61 6.82 11.27
N ASN A 294 10.45 7.75 10.83
CA ASN A 294 10.11 8.71 9.78
C ASN A 294 11.10 8.65 8.60
N GLN A 295 12.03 7.68 8.60
CA GLN A 295 13.02 7.53 7.54
C GLN A 295 12.60 6.44 6.59
N TYR A 296 12.47 6.78 5.31
CA TYR A 296 12.17 5.85 4.22
C TYR A 296 13.41 5.60 3.37
N ILE A 297 13.56 4.39 2.84
CA ILE A 297 14.70 3.94 2.05
C ILE A 297 14.21 3.27 0.77
N PRO A 298 14.82 3.51 -0.41
CA PRO A 298 14.43 2.85 -1.65
C PRO A 298 14.39 1.33 -1.53
N TYR A 299 13.31 0.69 -2.00
CA TYR A 299 13.10 -0.75 -1.82
C TYR A 299 14.22 -1.58 -2.47
N ASN A 300 14.69 -1.20 -3.65
CA ASN A 300 15.70 -2.02 -4.34
C ASN A 300 17.08 -1.99 -3.64
N GLU A 301 17.30 -1.04 -2.72
CA GLU A 301 18.57 -0.86 -2.03
C GLU A 301 18.46 -1.07 -0.51
N TYR A 302 17.23 -1.20 0.04
CA TYR A 302 17.00 -1.08 1.47
C TYR A 302 17.83 -2.06 2.31
N GLN A 303 18.00 -3.30 1.86
CA GLN A 303 18.77 -4.31 2.60
C GLN A 303 20.23 -3.92 2.72
N ASN A 304 20.85 -3.50 1.62
CA ASN A 304 22.23 -3.07 1.60
C ASN A 304 22.40 -1.75 2.37
N SER A 305 21.48 -0.81 2.23
CA SER A 305 21.51 0.46 2.97
C SER A 305 21.38 0.26 4.48
N LEU A 306 20.46 -0.60 4.93
CA LEU A 306 20.27 -0.90 6.35
C LEU A 306 21.44 -1.69 6.92
N PHE A 307 21.96 -2.66 6.17
CA PHE A 307 23.14 -3.42 6.56
C PHE A 307 24.37 -2.50 6.69
N HIS A 308 24.55 -1.57 5.74
CA HIS A 308 25.62 -0.57 5.82
C HIS A 308 25.46 0.36 7.04
N ASP A 309 24.25 0.85 7.31
CA ASP A 309 23.94 1.67 8.49
C ASP A 309 24.25 0.90 9.80
N GLU A 310 23.88 -0.37 9.86
CA GLU A 310 24.16 -1.26 11.00
C GLU A 310 25.66 -1.50 11.18
N VAL A 311 26.41 -1.78 10.11
CA VAL A 311 27.86 -2.01 10.17
C VAL A 311 28.60 -0.75 10.59
N LYS A 312 28.20 0.42 10.08
CA LYS A 312 28.79 1.71 10.49
C LYS A 312 28.61 1.97 11.97
N GLU A 313 27.40 1.77 12.50
CA GLU A 313 27.16 1.91 13.93
C GLU A 313 27.96 0.88 14.74
N PHE A 314 27.99 -0.37 14.30
CA PHE A 314 28.79 -1.42 14.93
C PHE A 314 30.27 -1.02 15.04
N LEU A 315 30.89 -0.60 13.94
CA LEU A 315 32.28 -0.20 13.90
C LEU A 315 32.58 0.98 14.82
N TRP A 316 31.69 1.98 14.83
CA TRP A 316 31.81 3.13 15.72
C TRP A 316 31.76 2.72 17.20
N ILE A 317 30.84 1.81 17.56
CA ILE A 317 30.77 1.26 18.93
C ILE A 317 32.05 0.48 19.26
N MET A 318 32.55 -0.36 18.35
CA MET A 318 33.77 -1.13 18.58
C MET A 318 34.99 -0.22 18.78
N GLU A 319 35.11 0.84 17.99
CA GLU A 319 36.14 1.88 18.15
C GLU A 319 36.06 2.55 19.52
N CYS A 320 34.87 3.00 19.94
CA CYS A 320 34.64 3.61 21.26
C CYS A 320 34.93 2.65 22.42
N LEU A 321 34.81 1.34 22.19
CA LEU A 321 35.16 0.30 23.16
C LEU A 321 36.64 -0.09 23.16
N GLY A 322 37.44 0.60 22.33
CA GLY A 322 38.88 0.42 22.27
C GLY A 322 39.30 -0.79 21.45
N ALA A 323 38.60 -1.05 20.34
CA ALA A 323 39.06 -2.00 19.34
C ALA A 323 40.47 -1.62 18.88
N LYS A 324 41.30 -2.62 18.64
CA LYS A 324 42.60 -2.54 18.00
C LYS A 324 42.47 -2.85 16.52
N SER A 325 41.72 -3.90 16.21
CA SER A 325 41.42 -4.31 14.85
C SER A 325 40.03 -4.90 14.75
N VAL A 326 39.42 -4.71 13.58
CA VAL A 326 38.17 -5.34 13.17
C VAL A 326 38.36 -5.97 11.79
N SER A 327 38.03 -7.25 11.64
CA SER A 327 38.07 -7.96 10.37
C SER A 327 36.73 -8.60 10.04
N PHE A 328 36.38 -8.59 8.75
CA PHE A 328 35.14 -9.19 8.24
C PHE A 328 35.46 -10.44 7.43
N HIS A 329 34.68 -11.49 7.65
CA HIS A 329 34.76 -12.74 6.91
C HIS A 329 33.36 -13.16 6.50
N GLU A 330 33.15 -13.49 5.22
CA GLU A 330 31.85 -14.03 4.79
C GLU A 330 31.66 -15.41 5.44
N ALA A 331 30.62 -15.54 6.27
CA ALA A 331 30.26 -16.80 6.87
C ALA A 331 29.58 -17.64 5.78
N GLN A 332 30.15 -18.80 5.42
CA GLN A 332 29.54 -19.68 4.42
C GLN A 332 28.08 -19.95 4.80
N ALA A 333 27.19 -19.84 3.81
CA ALA A 333 25.81 -20.28 3.96
C ALA A 333 25.83 -21.76 4.34
N GLU A 334 25.28 -22.10 5.51
CA GLU A 334 24.89 -23.46 5.82
C GLU A 334 23.74 -23.84 4.88
N GLU A 335 24.05 -24.18 3.62
CA GLU A 335 23.17 -25.04 2.85
C GLU A 335 23.24 -26.44 3.44
N SER A 336 22.06 -26.96 3.76
CA SER A 336 21.79 -28.26 4.34
C SER A 336 22.61 -29.40 3.72
N ASN A 337 23.32 -30.14 4.59
CA ASN A 337 23.74 -31.54 4.46
C ASN A 337 23.80 -32.15 3.05
N VAL A 338 24.97 -32.14 2.41
CA VAL A 338 25.50 -33.30 1.67
C VAL A 338 27.03 -33.31 1.79
N ASP A 339 27.56 -34.46 2.20
CA ASP A 339 28.96 -34.80 2.46
C ASP A 339 29.99 -34.08 1.57
N LYS A 340 30.91 -33.34 2.20
CA LYS A 340 32.28 -33.16 1.69
C LYS A 340 33.29 -33.23 2.83
N GLU A 341 33.67 -34.46 3.11
CA GLU A 341 34.95 -34.82 3.71
C GLU A 341 36.08 -34.23 2.86
N TYR A 342 36.84 -33.25 3.38
CA TYR A 342 38.18 -32.97 2.88
C TYR A 342 39.11 -32.52 4.01
N SER A 343 39.84 -33.52 4.49
CA SER A 343 41.20 -33.51 5.05
C SER A 343 41.63 -32.31 5.90
N ALA A 344 41.64 -32.57 7.21
CA ALA A 344 42.63 -32.01 8.11
C ALA A 344 44.04 -32.43 7.69
N THR A 345 44.92 -31.46 7.46
CA THR A 345 46.37 -31.64 7.62
C THR A 345 46.97 -30.47 8.41
N THR A 346 47.27 -30.78 9.67
CA THR A 346 48.59 -30.59 10.29
C THR A 346 49.08 -29.16 10.59
N SER A 347 48.97 -28.82 11.87
CA SER A 347 49.92 -28.08 12.74
C SER A 347 51.16 -27.39 12.13
N GLY A 348 51.37 -26.12 12.49
CA GLY A 348 52.67 -25.44 12.45
C GLY A 348 52.52 -23.95 12.17
N GLY A 349 53.09 -23.10 13.02
CA GLY A 349 52.84 -21.65 13.00
C GLY A 349 53.44 -20.90 11.81
N GLY A 350 52.95 -19.67 11.63
CA GLY A 350 53.61 -18.60 10.90
C GLY A 350 53.32 -18.56 9.39
N GLU A 351 52.29 -17.81 9.02
CA GLU A 351 52.24 -16.87 7.89
C GLU A 351 50.77 -16.67 7.51
N TYR A 352 50.23 -15.52 7.88
CA TYR A 352 48.99 -14.99 7.33
C TYR A 352 49.28 -14.63 5.87
N LYS A 353 49.24 -15.61 4.97
CA LYS A 353 49.18 -15.36 3.54
C LYS A 353 47.78 -14.87 3.25
N GLY A 354 47.64 -13.55 3.17
CA GLY A 354 46.48 -12.89 2.60
C GLY A 354 46.12 -13.56 1.28
N ILE A 355 44.92 -14.11 1.22
CA ILE A 355 44.32 -14.58 -0.03
C ILE A 355 43.79 -13.34 -0.74
N GLY A 356 44.72 -12.54 -1.25
CA GLY A 356 44.53 -11.74 -2.46
C GLY A 356 44.72 -12.69 -3.63
N GLY A 357 43.73 -13.55 -3.88
CA GLY A 357 43.73 -14.52 -4.96
C GLY A 357 42.49 -14.31 -5.80
N ASN A 358 42.67 -13.85 -7.04
CA ASN A 358 41.65 -13.84 -8.08
C ASN A 358 41.02 -15.24 -8.16
N VAL A 359 39.88 -15.43 -7.53
CA VAL A 359 38.97 -16.53 -7.84
C VAL A 359 37.74 -15.90 -8.44
N SER A 360 37.82 -15.72 -9.76
CA SER A 360 36.67 -15.54 -10.64
C SER A 360 35.80 -16.79 -10.55
N TYR A 361 35.00 -16.90 -9.49
CA TYR A 361 33.82 -17.74 -9.50
C TYR A 361 32.73 -16.96 -10.22
N GLU A 362 32.29 -17.50 -11.35
CA GLU A 362 31.13 -17.05 -12.11
C GLU A 362 29.94 -16.84 -11.16
N ARG A 363 29.61 -15.58 -10.88
CA ARG A 363 28.46 -15.21 -10.05
C ARG A 363 27.56 -14.31 -10.88
N GLY A 364 26.36 -14.82 -11.18
CA GLY A 364 25.35 -14.18 -12.00
C GLY A 364 25.09 -12.74 -11.55
N LYS A 365 24.83 -11.86 -12.52
CA LYS A 365 24.48 -10.42 -12.41
C LYS A 365 24.25 -9.96 -10.96
N HIS A 366 25.32 -9.60 -10.26
CA HIS A 366 25.28 -9.22 -8.85
C HIS A 366 25.25 -7.69 -8.69
N ASN A 367 24.52 -7.22 -7.67
CA ASN A 367 24.30 -5.80 -7.37
C ASN A 367 25.63 -5.06 -7.16
N SER A 368 25.90 -4.04 -7.97
CA SER A 368 27.16 -3.27 -7.91
C SER A 368 27.38 -2.60 -6.55
N GLU A 369 26.32 -2.23 -5.84
CA GLU A 369 26.40 -1.61 -4.51
C GLU A 369 26.82 -2.61 -3.43
N TYR A 370 26.35 -3.86 -3.48
CA TYR A 370 26.81 -4.90 -2.55
C TYR A 370 28.30 -5.19 -2.72
N ASN A 371 28.78 -5.23 -3.97
CA ASN A 371 30.20 -5.44 -4.25
C ASN A 371 31.07 -4.29 -3.73
N LYS A 372 30.61 -3.04 -3.87
CA LYS A 372 31.30 -1.87 -3.28
C LYS A 372 31.39 -1.99 -1.77
N LEU A 373 30.26 -2.29 -1.11
CA LEU A 373 30.22 -2.47 0.34
C LEU A 373 31.14 -3.62 0.78
N THR A 374 31.06 -4.76 0.09
CA THR A 374 31.91 -5.92 0.36
C THR A 374 33.40 -5.58 0.28
N ASN A 375 33.81 -4.82 -0.75
CA ASN A 375 35.19 -4.37 -0.87
C ASN A 375 35.60 -3.45 0.29
N GLU A 376 34.72 -2.54 0.73
CA GLU A 376 34.97 -1.69 1.92
C GLU A 376 35.10 -2.52 3.21
N LEU A 377 34.33 -3.61 3.33
CA LEU A 377 34.35 -4.48 4.51
C LEU A 377 35.55 -5.43 4.55
N MET A 378 36.07 -5.86 3.40
CA MET A 378 37.20 -6.79 3.33
C MET A 378 38.53 -6.17 3.83
N GLU A 379 38.60 -4.85 3.95
CA GLU A 379 39.75 -4.18 4.54
C GLU A 379 39.75 -4.34 6.07
N ILE A 380 40.86 -4.83 6.63
CA ILE A 380 41.07 -4.85 8.08
C ILE A 380 41.10 -3.40 8.56
N LYS A 381 40.19 -3.06 9.47
CA LYS A 381 40.13 -1.74 10.09
C LYS A 381 40.98 -1.75 11.34
N GLU A 382 42.08 -0.98 11.33
CA GLU A 382 42.95 -0.79 12.49
C GLU A 382 42.67 0.54 13.17
N TYR A 383 42.66 0.52 14.50
CA TYR A 383 42.35 1.69 15.33
C TYR A 383 43.51 1.98 16.29
N ALA A 384 43.80 3.28 16.45
CA ALA A 384 44.81 3.73 17.40
C ALA A 384 44.23 3.78 18.82
N LEU A 385 45.02 3.36 19.80
CA LEU A 385 44.66 3.52 21.20
C LEU A 385 44.59 5.00 21.57
N THR A 386 43.52 5.39 22.28
CA THR A 386 43.40 6.70 22.94
C THR A 386 43.49 6.50 24.46
N PRO A 387 44.69 6.57 25.08
CA PRO A 387 44.89 6.10 26.46
C PRO A 387 44.07 6.84 27.52
N ASN A 388 43.70 8.09 27.25
CA ASN A 388 42.97 8.95 28.18
C ASN A 388 41.44 8.83 28.06
N THR A 389 40.95 8.03 27.11
CA THR A 389 39.51 7.82 26.89
C THR A 389 39.19 6.35 27.13
N PRO A 390 38.71 5.97 28.33
CA PRO A 390 38.38 4.59 28.61
C PRO A 390 37.21 4.12 27.74
N PRO A 391 37.09 2.79 27.47
CA PRO A 391 36.01 2.23 26.67
C PRO A 391 34.61 2.69 27.11
N TYR A 392 33.83 3.21 26.18
CA TYR A 392 32.48 3.70 26.43
C TYR A 392 31.52 3.33 25.28
N ILE A 393 30.22 3.45 25.55
CA ILE A 393 29.18 3.30 24.52
C ILE A 393 28.83 4.72 24.06
N PRO A 394 28.90 5.02 22.76
CA PRO A 394 28.54 6.34 22.26
C PRO A 394 27.04 6.63 22.49
N GLU A 395 26.71 7.91 22.63
CA GLU A 395 25.33 8.38 22.66
C GLU A 395 24.69 8.28 21.25
N ASP A 396 23.37 8.32 21.17
CA ASP A 396 22.59 8.33 19.90
C ASP A 396 22.74 7.09 18.99
N VAL A 397 23.10 5.94 19.56
CA VAL A 397 23.07 4.64 18.84
C VAL A 397 21.64 4.10 18.69
N VAL A 398 21.31 3.62 17.49
CA VAL A 398 19.98 3.14 17.10
C VAL A 398 19.95 1.61 17.07
N TRP A 399 20.88 0.97 16.37
CA TRP A 399 20.92 -0.49 16.20
C TRP A 399 21.26 -1.21 17.51
N TYR A 400 22.21 -0.68 18.28
CA TYR A 400 22.65 -1.24 19.56
C TYR A 400 21.48 -1.60 20.48
N GLN A 401 20.48 -0.71 20.59
CA GLN A 401 19.31 -0.89 21.45
C GLN A 401 18.49 -2.16 21.12
N HIS A 402 18.63 -2.66 19.90
CA HIS A 402 17.91 -3.82 19.38
C HIS A 402 18.81 -5.06 19.20
N ARG A 403 20.09 -4.99 19.59
CA ARG A 403 21.10 -6.05 19.40
C ARG A 403 21.53 -6.68 20.73
N GLN A 404 20.81 -7.73 21.13
CA GLN A 404 21.09 -8.45 22.39
C GLN A 404 22.50 -9.08 22.43
N ASP A 405 22.99 -9.54 21.28
CA ASP A 405 24.33 -10.09 21.14
C ASP A 405 25.42 -9.03 21.35
N TRP A 406 25.16 -7.78 20.93
CA TRP A 406 26.04 -6.65 21.21
C TRP A 406 26.04 -6.34 22.71
N HIS A 407 24.87 -6.21 23.34
CA HIS A 407 24.74 -5.96 24.78
C HIS A 407 25.61 -6.90 25.63
N ARG A 408 25.49 -8.21 25.41
CA ARG A 408 26.21 -9.23 26.21
C ARG A 408 27.73 -9.11 26.09
N ASN A 409 28.24 -8.94 24.88
CA ASN A 409 29.68 -8.84 24.63
C ASN A 409 30.24 -7.53 25.18
N ILE A 410 29.51 -6.43 25.03
CA ILE A 410 29.94 -5.11 25.48
C ILE A 410 30.02 -5.05 27.01
N GLU A 411 29.07 -5.65 27.74
CA GLU A 411 29.17 -5.79 29.20
C GLU A 411 30.36 -6.67 29.63
N SER A 412 30.67 -7.71 28.87
CA SER A 412 31.87 -8.55 29.11
C SER A 412 33.17 -7.77 28.87
N ARG A 413 33.18 -6.88 27.86
CA ARG A 413 34.29 -5.96 27.58
C ARG A 413 34.48 -4.94 28.70
N ARG A 414 33.41 -4.31 29.21
CA ARG A 414 33.45 -3.34 30.31
C ARG A 414 33.99 -3.94 31.61
N THR A 415 33.73 -5.23 31.84
CA THR A 415 34.26 -5.97 33.01
C THR A 415 35.68 -6.52 32.81
N GLY A 416 36.34 -6.21 31.68
CA GLY A 416 37.72 -6.61 31.38
C GLY A 416 37.89 -8.07 30.99
N ARG A 417 36.79 -8.81 30.75
CA ARG A 417 36.81 -10.25 30.45
C ARG A 417 36.93 -10.55 28.96
N LEU A 418 36.77 -9.54 28.10
CA LEU A 418 36.74 -9.70 26.66
C LEU A 418 37.90 -8.95 25.99
N MET A 419 38.81 -9.73 25.40
CA MET A 419 39.97 -9.25 24.63
C MET A 419 39.82 -9.54 23.13
N LYS A 420 39.03 -10.57 22.79
CA LYS A 420 38.65 -10.93 21.43
C LYS A 420 37.18 -11.35 21.42
N ALA A 421 36.46 -10.99 20.37
CA ALA A 421 35.05 -11.34 20.20
C ALA A 421 34.73 -11.55 18.73
N SER A 422 33.75 -12.43 18.45
CA SER A 422 33.23 -12.64 17.10
C SER A 422 31.73 -12.35 17.11
N PHE A 423 31.28 -11.56 16.15
CA PHE A 423 29.89 -11.15 15.96
C PHE A 423 29.36 -11.67 14.62
N ARG A 424 28.05 -11.83 14.51
CA ARG A 424 27.39 -12.16 13.24
C ARG A 424 26.49 -11.01 12.81
N LEU A 425 26.68 -10.52 11.60
CA LEU A 425 25.83 -9.53 10.94
C LEU A 425 25.26 -10.15 9.66
N SER A 426 24.02 -9.83 9.27
CA SER A 426 23.44 -10.34 8.03
C SER A 426 22.55 -9.31 7.34
N THR A 427 22.56 -9.33 6.00
CA THR A 427 21.62 -8.54 5.18
C THR A 427 20.16 -8.98 5.37
N SER A 428 19.93 -10.23 5.78
CA SER A 428 18.59 -10.84 5.86
C SER A 428 17.98 -10.86 7.26
N SER A 429 18.74 -10.51 8.30
CA SER A 429 18.23 -10.34 9.66
C SER A 429 17.33 -9.10 9.81
N ILE A 430 17.28 -8.25 8.78
CA ILE A 430 16.63 -6.94 8.79
C ILE A 430 15.36 -7.02 7.92
N THR A 431 14.22 -7.32 8.54
CA THR A 431 12.84 -7.27 7.97
C THR A 431 12.65 -8.00 6.62
N LYS A 432 12.15 -9.24 6.65
CA LYS A 432 11.84 -9.99 5.41
C LYS A 432 10.43 -9.69 4.89
N THR A 433 10.31 -9.38 3.61
CA THR A 433 9.01 -9.31 2.93
C THR A 433 8.64 -10.71 2.43
N SER A 434 7.44 -11.20 2.75
CA SER A 434 7.04 -12.53 2.27
C SER A 434 6.90 -12.55 0.74
N THR A 435 7.11 -13.71 0.11
CA THR A 435 6.95 -13.85 -1.35
C THR A 435 5.56 -13.44 -1.84
N GLN A 436 4.51 -13.73 -1.05
CA GLN A 436 3.14 -13.37 -1.40
C GLN A 436 2.91 -11.86 -1.30
N GLU A 437 3.40 -11.22 -0.23
CA GLU A 437 3.32 -9.78 -0.03
C GLU A 437 4.06 -9.03 -1.14
N ARG A 438 5.27 -9.48 -1.48
CA ARG A 438 6.05 -8.93 -2.59
C ARG A 438 5.30 -9.00 -3.93
N LYS A 439 4.70 -10.15 -4.25
CA LYS A 439 3.88 -10.31 -5.48
C LYS A 439 2.70 -9.33 -5.51
N LYS A 440 2.05 -9.09 -4.36
CA LYS A 440 0.95 -8.13 -4.26
C LYS A 440 1.44 -6.70 -4.51
N ILE A 441 2.56 -6.33 -3.89
CA ILE A 441 3.20 -5.01 -4.09
C ILE A 441 3.59 -4.81 -5.55
N GLU A 442 4.23 -5.80 -6.18
CA GLU A 442 4.58 -5.75 -7.60
C GLU A 442 3.35 -5.56 -8.49
N ALA A 443 2.26 -6.28 -8.23
CA ALA A 443 1.02 -6.13 -9.00
C ALA A 443 0.43 -4.71 -8.85
N ASP A 444 0.32 -4.21 -7.62
CA ASP A 444 -0.22 -2.88 -7.35
C ASP A 444 0.68 -1.74 -7.89
N LEU A 445 2.01 -1.91 -7.85
CA LEU A 445 2.95 -0.93 -8.38
C LEU A 445 2.87 -0.86 -9.91
N ASN A 446 2.71 -2.00 -10.59
CA ASN A 446 2.48 -2.02 -12.05
C ASN A 446 1.18 -1.28 -12.42
N VAL A 447 0.10 -1.46 -11.65
CA VAL A 447 -1.16 -0.72 -11.87
C VAL A 447 -0.95 0.78 -11.69
N LEU A 448 -0.20 1.20 -10.66
CA LEU A 448 0.12 2.61 -10.42
C LEU A 448 0.88 3.21 -11.61
N LEU A 449 1.92 2.54 -12.12
CA LEU A 449 2.70 3.02 -13.27
C LEU A 449 1.85 3.18 -14.53
N VAL A 450 0.97 2.22 -14.82
CA VAL A 450 0.07 2.27 -15.97
C VAL A 450 -0.89 3.46 -15.84
N LYS A 451 -1.43 3.71 -14.64
CA LYS A 451 -2.32 4.85 -14.42
C LYS A 451 -1.59 6.20 -14.49
N ALA A 452 -0.34 6.26 -14.04
CA ALA A 452 0.43 7.50 -14.00
C ALA A 452 1.04 7.89 -15.35
N ASN A 453 1.52 6.92 -16.13
CA ASN A 453 2.26 7.15 -17.38
C ASN A 453 1.46 6.76 -18.64
N GLY A 454 0.24 6.22 -18.48
CA GLY A 454 -0.57 5.68 -19.55
C GLY A 454 -0.11 4.30 -20.03
N ALA A 455 -0.79 3.76 -21.04
CA ALA A 455 -0.51 2.42 -21.59
C ALA A 455 0.89 2.26 -22.24
N HIS A 456 1.65 3.36 -22.36
CA HIS A 456 3.04 3.36 -22.82
C HIS A 456 4.06 3.24 -21.69
N ALA A 457 3.63 3.06 -20.43
CA ALA A 457 4.51 2.67 -19.33
C ALA A 457 5.28 1.40 -19.75
N GLN A 458 6.61 1.45 -19.66
CA GLN A 458 7.54 0.45 -20.19
C GLN A 458 7.04 -0.99 -20.00
N GLU A 459 7.06 -1.78 -21.08
CA GLU A 459 6.72 -3.22 -21.11
C GLU A 459 7.60 -4.08 -20.18
N GLU A 460 8.64 -3.49 -19.56
CA GLU A 460 9.44 -4.14 -18.54
C GLU A 460 8.64 -4.25 -17.23
N LYS A 461 8.08 -5.45 -17.01
CA LYS A 461 7.50 -5.84 -15.73
C LYS A 461 8.44 -5.47 -14.59
N ILE A 462 7.97 -4.61 -13.68
CA ILE A 462 8.74 -4.25 -12.49
C ILE A 462 9.01 -5.53 -11.70
N SER A 463 10.29 -5.82 -11.51
CA SER A 463 10.75 -6.90 -10.67
C SER A 463 11.49 -6.28 -9.50
N LEU A 464 10.92 -6.38 -8.30
CA LEU A 464 11.64 -5.99 -7.10
C LEU A 464 12.87 -6.91 -6.94
N CYS A 465 13.97 -6.40 -6.40
CA CYS A 465 15.15 -7.25 -6.22
C CYS A 465 14.82 -8.43 -5.27
N SER A 466 15.38 -9.61 -5.55
CA SER A 466 15.35 -10.73 -4.59
C SER A 466 16.19 -10.42 -3.38
N GLU A 467 15.69 -10.81 -2.22
CA GLU A 467 16.39 -10.67 -0.95
C GLU A 467 17.49 -11.75 -0.89
N GLU A 468 18.72 -11.42 -1.29
CA GLU A 468 19.87 -12.30 -1.12
C GLU A 468 20.43 -12.15 0.30
N SER A 469 20.51 -13.27 1.03
CA SER A 469 21.02 -13.27 2.40
C SER A 469 22.52 -13.53 2.42
N HIS A 470 23.29 -12.52 2.79
CA HIS A 470 24.70 -12.66 3.11
C HIS A 470 24.88 -12.57 4.62
N THR A 471 25.77 -13.40 5.16
CA THR A 471 26.12 -13.39 6.59
C THR A 471 27.60 -13.16 6.73
N TRP A 472 27.96 -12.27 7.64
CA TRP A 472 29.32 -11.85 7.92
C TRP A 472 29.66 -12.20 9.36
N ALA A 473 30.78 -12.88 9.54
CA ALA A 473 31.46 -12.99 10.82
C ALA A 473 32.39 -11.77 10.96
N VAL A 474 32.30 -11.09 12.11
CA VAL A 474 33.09 -9.89 12.40
C VAL A 474 33.91 -10.15 13.64
N ASP A 475 35.21 -10.29 13.45
CA ASP A 475 36.16 -10.55 14.53
C ASP A 475 36.77 -9.24 15.00
N VAL A 476 36.76 -9.03 16.32
CA VAL A 476 37.23 -7.80 16.97
C VAL A 476 38.27 -8.15 18.00
N GLU A 477 39.44 -7.51 17.91
CA GLU A 477 40.46 -7.53 18.95
C GLU A 477 40.47 -6.20 19.70
N PHE A 478 40.56 -6.21 21.02
CA PHE A 478 40.57 -5.00 21.84
C PHE A 478 41.93 -4.76 22.50
N TYR A 479 42.26 -3.49 22.74
CA TYR A 479 43.37 -3.16 23.63
C TYR A 479 43.04 -3.58 25.08
N PRO A 480 44.02 -4.11 25.84
CA PRO A 480 43.85 -4.44 27.25
C PRO A 480 43.37 -3.23 28.06
N LEU A 481 42.47 -3.44 29.03
CA LEU A 481 42.02 -2.33 29.89
C LEU A 481 43.17 -1.71 30.70
N THR A 482 44.26 -2.44 30.90
CA THR A 482 45.48 -1.96 31.57
C THR A 482 46.23 -0.88 30.78
N GLU A 483 45.97 -0.72 29.49
CA GLU A 483 46.63 0.28 28.64
C GLU A 483 45.96 1.65 28.69
N TYR A 484 44.79 1.75 29.35
CA TYR A 484 44.10 3.02 29.57
C TYR A 484 44.58 3.64 30.87
N VAL A 485 44.83 4.95 30.84
CA VAL A 485 45.18 5.74 32.01
C VAL A 485 43.93 5.90 32.87
N THR A 486 43.75 4.98 33.81
CA THR A 486 42.84 5.22 34.94
C THR A 486 43.53 6.25 35.83
N GLY A 487 42.90 7.41 36.03
CA GLY A 487 43.44 8.47 36.88
C GLY A 487 43.87 7.92 38.23
N ARG A 488 45.19 7.75 38.42
CA ARG A 488 45.78 7.55 39.73
C ARG A 488 45.87 8.93 40.36
N GLU A 489 44.91 9.29 41.20
CA GLU A 489 45.23 10.17 42.31
C GLU A 489 46.19 9.40 43.23
N GLU A 490 47.43 9.85 43.30
CA GLU A 490 48.42 9.35 44.25
C GLU A 490 47.94 9.67 45.68
N LEU A 491 47.44 8.66 46.39
CA LEU A 491 47.30 8.74 47.84
C LEU A 491 48.71 8.75 48.46
N PRO A 492 49.06 9.74 49.31
CA PRO A 492 50.38 9.79 49.94
C PRO A 492 50.64 8.57 50.81
N LEU A 493 51.83 7.98 50.66
CA LEU A 493 52.36 6.90 51.48
C LEU A 493 52.31 7.25 52.97
N LEU A 494 51.44 6.60 53.74
CA LEU A 494 51.51 6.58 55.19
C LEU A 494 52.56 5.58 55.66
N GLN A 495 53.62 6.11 56.28
CA GLN A 495 54.60 5.34 57.03
C GLN A 495 53.95 4.62 58.22
N THR A 496 54.42 3.40 58.42
CA THR A 496 54.01 2.41 59.42
C THR A 496 54.29 2.83 60.86
N SER A 497 53.36 2.51 61.76
CA SER A 497 53.70 1.96 63.09
C SER A 497 52.53 1.14 63.66
N GLN A 498 52.83 -0.13 63.99
CA GLN A 498 52.03 -0.98 64.89
C GLN A 498 52.28 -0.46 66.31
N THR A 499 51.33 -0.33 67.23
CA THR A 499 50.71 -1.41 68.03
C THR A 499 49.71 -0.76 69.00
N GLU A 500 48.49 -1.31 69.12
CA GLU A 500 47.76 -1.57 70.38
C GLU A 500 46.35 -2.13 70.09
N SER A 501 45.94 -3.16 70.83
CA SER A 501 44.61 -3.80 70.78
C SER A 501 43.82 -3.48 72.07
N PRO A 502 42.55 -3.89 72.23
CA PRO A 502 41.36 -3.69 71.40
C PRO A 502 40.26 -2.93 72.20
N LYS A 503 39.32 -2.26 71.51
CA LYS A 503 38.01 -1.92 72.12
C LYS A 503 36.86 -2.32 71.20
N LYS A 504 36.11 -3.33 71.64
CA LYS A 504 34.79 -3.71 71.11
C LYS A 504 33.85 -2.51 71.21
N VAL A 505 33.32 -2.06 70.07
CA VAL A 505 32.03 -1.35 70.01
C VAL A 505 31.15 -2.06 68.98
N ASN A 506 30.04 -2.57 69.50
CA ASN A 506 29.02 -3.32 68.81
C ASN A 506 28.09 -2.35 68.05
N LYS A 507 27.84 -2.55 66.75
CA LYS A 507 26.69 -1.92 66.10
C LYS A 507 26.03 -2.88 65.10
N ARG A 508 24.88 -3.40 65.54
CA ARG A 508 23.94 -4.25 64.81
C ARG A 508 23.37 -3.51 63.59
N SER A 509 23.56 -4.13 62.43
CA SER A 509 22.62 -4.38 61.32
C SER A 509 21.33 -3.54 61.26
N ASN A 510 21.26 -2.61 60.30
CA ASN A 510 20.09 -1.79 59.94
C ASN A 510 19.18 -2.46 58.87
N TYR A 511 18.72 -3.69 59.09
CA TYR A 511 17.69 -4.30 58.23
C TYR A 511 16.25 -4.07 58.72
N ILE A 512 16.08 -3.47 59.90
CA ILE A 512 14.75 -3.23 60.51
C ILE A 512 14.08 -1.96 59.94
N ILE A 513 14.88 -0.98 59.47
CA ILE A 513 14.36 0.30 58.98
C ILE A 513 13.79 0.16 57.56
N ILE A 514 14.39 -0.69 56.72
CA ILE A 514 13.92 -0.91 55.34
C ILE A 514 12.63 -1.75 55.32
N GLY A 515 12.45 -2.66 56.28
CA GLY A 515 11.25 -3.49 56.40
C GLY A 515 10.00 -2.74 56.89
N LEU A 516 10.15 -1.65 57.64
CA LEU A 516 8.99 -0.86 58.11
C LEU A 516 8.46 0.11 57.05
N ILE A 517 9.32 0.59 56.15
CA ILE A 517 8.93 1.50 55.07
C ILE A 517 8.08 0.77 54.02
N SER A 518 8.41 -0.49 53.70
CA SER A 518 7.66 -1.30 52.74
C SER A 518 6.25 -1.68 53.23
N VAL A 519 6.07 -1.88 54.54
CA VAL A 519 4.75 -2.18 55.12
C VAL A 519 3.82 -0.96 55.12
N ILE A 520 4.35 0.25 55.35
CA ILE A 520 3.55 1.49 55.30
C ILE A 520 3.08 1.79 53.88
N ILE A 521 3.91 1.54 52.87
CA ILE A 521 3.53 1.72 51.45
C ILE A 521 2.43 0.72 51.06
N LEU A 522 2.50 -0.52 51.54
CA LEU A 522 1.49 -1.54 51.25
C LEU A 522 0.12 -1.21 51.86
N ILE A 523 0.10 -0.68 53.09
CA ILE A 523 -1.14 -0.27 53.77
C ILE A 523 -1.76 0.95 53.09
N GLY A 524 -0.95 1.89 52.58
CA GLY A 524 -1.43 3.05 51.82
C GLY A 524 -2.10 2.68 50.50
N ILE A 525 -1.60 1.64 49.81
CA ILE A 525 -2.19 1.16 48.55
C ILE A 525 -3.53 0.45 48.81
N ILE A 526 -3.65 -0.32 49.89
CA ILE A 526 -4.90 -1.01 50.24
C ILE A 526 -6.00 -0.02 50.64
N ALA A 527 -5.65 1.09 51.29
CA ALA A 527 -6.60 2.15 51.65
C ALA A 527 -7.04 3.05 50.47
N PHE A 528 -6.36 2.97 49.32
CA PHE A 528 -6.72 3.73 48.11
C PHE A 528 -7.69 2.98 47.19
N PHE A 529 -7.80 1.66 47.36
CA PHE A 529 -8.65 0.78 46.55
C PHE A 529 -9.90 0.23 47.30
N MET A 530 -10.09 0.61 48.56
CA MET A 530 -11.35 0.50 49.32
C MET A 530 -12.01 1.86 49.41
#